data_AF-A0A943JP75-F1
#
_entry.id   AF-A0A943JP75-F1
#
_cell.length_a   1.000
_cell.length_b   1.000
_cell.length_c   1.000
_cell.angle_alpha   90.00
_cell.angle_beta   90.00
_cell.angle_gamma   90.00
#
_symmetry.space_group_name_H-M   'P 1'
#
loop_
_entity.id
_entity.type
_entity.pdbx_description
1 polymer ?
#
loop_
_entity_poly.entity_id
_entity_poly.type
_entity_poly.pdbx_seq_one_letter_code
_entity_poly.pdbx_strand_id
1 'polypeptide(L)'
;MDNQKFGRFIRDLRKKANMTQKELGEKLNVTDKAVSKWERGLGFPDISIINLLAETFGITASEVLNAEIGKKDTIDVEKAVQEAVESVTKEKEKKENRKRKLIKIVKIVSIIIFVLMFFLQLGYLCIMKPNGYEYINDLIFYIVNELIMITGVVFLILQIKKLKNIKIVAVIIAVILSTINLAFMINNGMNIRTILSFSNDFSNELVIKQNKENGETRLYKYAKLTIFAKLDERFEYSVSEAIKHQWLTNDICNITYTDKDDNLRNYVATYGSRKGTDSYYYVFNALLGRWQTQADSVGNTKLTVDSKGIKVTRDDTSEQFEFSDCKQYGVTALVLYKDDIPKYIIALNDDCEIDEETSYIKEGGTIIFCDISMKRTIKETLYCTVYKGENLSEYNGITVDANKYKIDNGILYFSYDGENVTEVPGDFLNDESDYNNQNYIISEEKTVFFYTENGRKYLVYSDDKGNTWNTVKLATNGTIQSIQFLNKDIGFVLQFEDYALGGVTFGHIDKTTDGGQTWTTINNGIGSLNEGTFRSGSQLLFVNENIAFVTMPYASGDDSELYYSEDGGINFTKVNLSDEQIYDYYYLPTIEDGKIYLEVGQGNDGDYNGGSFKKYCSEDNGKTWNEI
;
A
#
# COMPACT_ATOMS: atom_id res chain seq x y z
N MET A 1 -74.31 19.60 18.43
CA MET A 1 -74.45 20.53 19.56
C MET A 1 -73.17 21.31 19.75
N ASP A 2 -73.27 22.63 19.88
CA ASP A 2 -72.10 23.51 20.12
C ASP A 2 -71.79 23.56 21.63
N ASN A 3 -70.64 23.02 22.02
CA ASN A 3 -70.20 22.96 23.43
C ASN A 3 -70.04 24.36 24.05
N GLN A 4 -69.67 25.37 23.26
CA GLN A 4 -69.55 26.75 23.75
C GLN A 4 -70.93 27.35 24.04
N LYS A 5 -71.92 27.06 23.17
CA LYS A 5 -73.31 27.45 23.39
C LYS A 5 -73.89 26.79 24.64
N PHE A 6 -73.68 25.47 24.80
CA PHE A 6 -74.12 24.74 25.98
C PHE A 6 -73.47 25.25 27.27
N GLY A 7 -72.16 25.46 27.27
CA GLY A 7 -71.45 25.96 28.45
C GLY A 7 -71.94 27.33 28.92
N ARG A 8 -72.17 28.25 27.98
CA ARG A 8 -72.77 29.56 28.28
C ARG A 8 -74.18 29.40 28.87
N PHE A 9 -75.00 28.54 28.29
CA PHE A 9 -76.36 28.29 28.75
C PHE A 9 -76.42 27.78 30.19
N ILE A 10 -75.60 26.77 30.54
CA ILE A 10 -75.53 26.25 31.92
C ILE A 10 -75.03 27.31 32.89
N ARG A 11 -74.03 28.11 32.50
CA ARG A 11 -73.52 29.21 33.31
C ARG A 11 -74.60 30.25 33.59
N ASP A 12 -75.41 30.57 32.59
CA ASP A 12 -76.47 31.57 32.71
C ASP A 12 -77.62 31.06 33.59
N LEU A 13 -78.00 29.78 33.46
CA LEU A 13 -78.97 29.14 34.36
C LEU A 13 -78.48 29.12 35.81
N ARG A 14 -77.22 28.72 36.04
CA ARG A 14 -76.61 28.71 37.36
C ARG A 14 -76.62 30.10 38.00
N LYS A 15 -76.24 31.13 37.23
CA LYS A 15 -76.24 32.52 37.69
C LYS A 15 -77.65 33.02 37.99
N LYS A 16 -78.64 32.69 37.16
CA LYS A 16 -80.07 33.01 37.41
C LYS A 16 -80.60 32.35 38.68
N ALA A 17 -80.12 31.14 38.99
CA ALA A 17 -80.43 30.42 40.21
C ALA A 17 -79.61 30.88 41.43
N ASN A 18 -78.77 31.92 41.30
CA ASN A 18 -77.87 32.45 42.33
C ASN A 18 -76.96 31.38 42.99
N MET A 19 -76.48 30.41 42.21
CA MET A 19 -75.58 29.36 42.70
C MET A 19 -74.13 29.60 42.26
N THR A 20 -73.17 29.20 43.09
CA THR A 20 -71.75 29.05 42.73
C THR A 20 -71.52 27.74 41.96
N GLN A 21 -70.39 27.62 41.25
CA GLN A 21 -70.05 26.37 40.55
C GLN A 21 -69.92 25.19 41.52
N LYS A 22 -69.50 25.45 42.76
CA LYS A 22 -69.41 24.46 43.83
C LYS A 22 -70.78 23.97 44.28
N GLU A 23 -71.71 24.89 44.56
CA GLU A 23 -73.08 24.53 44.96
C GLU A 23 -73.84 23.77 43.87
N LEU A 24 -73.64 24.16 42.60
CA LEU A 24 -74.20 23.39 41.49
C LEU A 24 -73.56 22.00 41.39
N GLY A 25 -72.24 21.91 41.58
CA GLY A 25 -71.53 20.63 41.63
C GLY A 25 -72.10 19.71 42.72
N GLU A 26 -72.28 20.23 43.93
CA GLU A 26 -72.86 19.49 45.07
C GLU A 26 -74.28 18.99 44.77
N LYS A 27 -75.15 19.84 44.19
CA LYS A 27 -76.52 19.41 43.79
C LYS A 27 -76.54 18.31 42.75
N LEU A 28 -75.58 18.33 41.81
CA LEU A 28 -75.49 17.35 40.73
C LEU A 28 -74.63 16.14 41.11
N ASN A 29 -74.08 16.10 42.33
CA ASN A 29 -73.10 15.12 42.80
C ASN A 29 -71.87 15.01 41.88
N VAL A 30 -71.35 16.15 41.42
CA VAL A 30 -70.13 16.27 40.60
C VAL A 30 -69.19 17.34 41.16
N THR A 31 -67.93 17.34 40.73
CA THR A 31 -66.97 18.36 41.17
C THR A 31 -67.27 19.73 40.54
N ASP A 32 -66.97 20.80 41.27
CA ASP A 32 -66.97 22.18 40.77
C ASP A 32 -66.10 22.35 39.51
N LYS A 33 -64.98 21.61 39.43
CA LYS A 33 -64.12 21.53 38.24
C LYS A 33 -64.84 20.97 37.01
N ALA A 34 -65.72 19.97 37.20
CA ALA A 34 -66.52 19.43 36.10
C ALA A 34 -67.51 20.47 35.57
N VAL A 35 -68.21 21.17 36.48
CA VAL A 35 -69.09 22.29 36.12
C VAL A 35 -68.33 23.40 35.39
N SER A 36 -67.15 23.79 35.90
CA SER A 36 -66.27 24.78 35.26
C SER A 36 -65.79 24.35 33.87
N LYS A 37 -65.60 23.04 33.65
CA LYS A 37 -65.23 22.49 32.34
C LYS A 37 -66.39 22.59 31.35
N TRP A 38 -67.62 22.32 31.80
CA TRP A 38 -68.83 22.46 30.97
C TRP A 38 -69.08 23.93 30.63
N GLU A 39 -69.03 24.83 31.62
CA GLU A 39 -69.31 26.27 31.41
C GLU A 39 -68.33 26.96 30.46
N ARG A 40 -67.10 26.42 30.33
CA ARG A 40 -66.08 26.89 29.37
C ARG A 40 -66.15 26.20 28.01
N GLY A 41 -67.08 25.27 27.81
CA GLY A 41 -67.24 24.49 26.59
C GLY A 41 -66.13 23.46 26.35
N LEU A 42 -65.34 23.12 27.38
CA LEU A 42 -64.21 22.18 27.31
C LEU A 42 -64.62 20.73 27.57
N GLY A 43 -65.91 20.46 27.77
CA GLY A 43 -66.47 19.14 27.98
C GLY A 43 -67.99 19.19 28.07
N PHE A 44 -68.62 18.02 28.04
CA PHE A 44 -70.07 17.88 28.09
C PHE A 44 -70.44 16.93 29.25
N PRO A 45 -71.53 17.18 30.00
CA PRO A 45 -71.99 16.26 31.05
C PRO A 45 -72.49 14.94 30.46
N ASP A 46 -72.45 13.87 31.25
CA ASP A 46 -73.05 12.58 30.87
C ASP A 46 -74.59 12.67 30.86
N ILE A 47 -75.25 11.78 30.13
CA ILE A 47 -76.71 11.77 29.94
C ILE A 47 -77.48 11.64 31.26
N SER A 48 -76.89 11.00 32.27
CA SER A 48 -77.44 10.94 33.63
C SER A 48 -77.50 12.32 34.29
N ILE A 49 -76.49 13.16 34.06
CA ILE A 49 -76.39 14.52 34.61
C ILE A 49 -77.29 15.50 33.85
N ILE A 50 -77.58 15.24 32.57
CA ILE A 50 -78.53 16.05 31.79
C ILE A 50 -79.90 16.08 32.45
N ASN A 51 -80.38 14.93 32.96
CA ASN A 51 -81.66 14.86 33.66
C ASN A 51 -81.62 15.60 35.01
N LEU A 52 -80.53 15.50 35.77
CA LEU A 52 -80.38 16.24 37.03
C LEU A 52 -80.26 17.76 36.81
N LEU A 53 -79.61 18.20 35.72
CA LEU A 53 -79.55 19.61 35.33
C LEU A 53 -80.94 20.16 35.01
N ALA A 54 -81.73 19.39 34.25
CA ALA A 54 -83.12 19.71 33.94
C ALA A 54 -83.94 19.89 35.22
N GLU A 55 -83.86 18.93 36.15
CA GLU A 55 -84.55 19.00 37.44
C GLU A 55 -84.07 20.18 38.30
N THR A 56 -82.76 20.40 38.39
CA THR A 56 -82.15 21.47 39.20
C THR A 56 -82.58 22.86 38.76
N PHE A 57 -82.75 23.06 37.45
CA PHE A 57 -83.13 24.34 36.86
C PHE A 57 -84.62 24.45 36.48
N GLY A 58 -85.41 23.40 36.72
CA GLY A 58 -86.84 23.39 36.41
C GLY A 58 -87.17 23.46 34.91
N ILE A 59 -86.28 22.95 34.06
CA ILE A 59 -86.44 22.88 32.60
C ILE A 59 -86.45 21.43 32.13
N THR A 60 -86.80 21.17 30.87
CA THR A 60 -86.83 19.81 30.31
C THR A 60 -85.44 19.35 29.85
N ALA A 61 -85.20 18.04 29.82
CA ALA A 61 -83.95 17.47 29.30
C ALA A 61 -83.69 17.87 27.83
N SER A 62 -84.75 18.06 27.03
CA SER A 62 -84.63 18.58 25.65
C SER A 62 -84.13 20.03 25.63
N GLU A 63 -84.59 20.90 26.52
CA GLU A 63 -84.12 22.28 26.63
C GLU A 63 -82.65 22.35 27.10
N VAL A 64 -82.24 21.45 27.99
CA VAL A 64 -80.82 21.30 28.39
C VAL A 64 -79.96 20.89 27.20
N LEU A 65 -80.38 19.87 26.43
CA LEU A 65 -79.64 19.40 25.26
C LEU A 65 -79.59 20.47 24.15
N ASN A 66 -80.68 21.19 23.91
CA ASN A 66 -80.71 22.23 22.87
C ASN A 66 -80.03 23.55 23.29
N ALA A 67 -79.71 23.69 24.57
CA ALA A 67 -79.14 24.89 25.18
C ALA A 67 -79.98 26.17 24.91
N GLU A 68 -81.32 26.01 24.89
CA GLU A 68 -82.33 27.05 24.64
C GLU A 68 -83.62 26.71 25.42
N ILE A 69 -84.19 27.67 26.14
CA ILE A 69 -85.48 27.53 26.85
C ILE A 69 -86.62 27.77 25.86
N GLY A 70 -87.69 26.96 25.91
CA GLY A 70 -88.92 27.18 25.15
C GLY A 70 -88.98 26.55 23.75
N LYS A 71 -87.99 25.73 23.36
CA LYS A 71 -88.03 24.96 22.11
C LYS A 71 -88.35 23.49 22.38
N LYS A 72 -89.64 23.13 22.27
CA LYS A 72 -90.10 21.74 22.16
C LYS A 72 -89.89 21.26 20.73
N ASP A 73 -88.64 20.99 20.35
CA ASP A 73 -88.40 20.04 19.27
C ASP A 73 -88.31 18.66 19.93
N THR A 74 -89.27 17.79 19.61
CA THR A 74 -89.24 16.37 19.97
C THR A 74 -87.97 15.77 19.37
N ILE A 75 -87.00 15.42 20.21
CA ILE A 75 -85.88 14.59 19.77
C ILE A 75 -86.51 13.28 19.34
N ASP A 76 -86.54 13.04 18.03
CA ASP A 76 -86.95 11.77 17.47
C ASP A 76 -85.88 10.73 17.83
N VAL A 77 -86.07 10.10 19.00
CA VAL A 77 -85.18 9.10 19.57
C VAL A 77 -84.95 7.97 18.57
N GLU A 78 -85.96 7.65 17.76
CA GLU A 78 -85.90 6.64 16.72
C GLU A 78 -84.88 7.03 15.65
N LYS A 79 -84.93 8.27 15.16
CA LYS A 79 -83.96 8.80 14.19
C LYS A 79 -82.53 8.87 14.76
N ALA A 80 -82.35 9.33 16.00
CA ALA A 80 -81.03 9.41 16.62
C ALA A 80 -80.39 8.03 16.87
N VAL A 81 -81.21 7.05 17.30
CA VAL A 81 -80.78 5.65 17.44
C VAL A 81 -80.44 5.06 16.07
N GLN A 82 -81.24 5.34 15.04
CA GLN A 82 -81.00 4.85 13.68
C GLN A 82 -79.70 5.43 13.09
N GLU A 83 -79.42 6.72 13.26
CA GLU A 83 -78.17 7.35 12.83
C GLU A 83 -76.95 6.78 13.58
N ALA A 84 -77.07 6.52 14.89
CA ALA A 84 -76.02 5.88 15.69
C ALA A 84 -75.75 4.44 15.23
N VAL A 85 -76.79 3.63 15.02
CA VAL A 85 -76.68 2.26 14.49
C VAL A 85 -76.08 2.26 13.09
N GLU A 86 -76.47 3.19 12.21
CA GLU A 86 -75.90 3.37 10.88
C GLU A 86 -74.42 3.74 10.92
N SER A 87 -74.01 4.62 11.83
CA SER A 87 -72.60 5.01 11.96
C SER A 87 -71.73 3.82 12.40
N VAL A 88 -72.20 3.01 13.36
CA VAL A 88 -71.50 1.81 13.85
C VAL A 88 -71.47 0.71 12.79
N THR A 89 -72.56 0.52 12.04
CA THR A 89 -72.59 -0.46 10.93
C THR A 89 -71.69 -0.01 9.78
N LYS A 90 -71.72 1.26 9.37
CA LYS A 90 -70.79 1.83 8.37
C LYS A 90 -69.33 1.70 8.81
N GLU A 91 -69.01 1.89 10.09
CA GLU A 91 -67.66 1.65 10.62
C GLU A 91 -67.27 0.16 10.58
N LYS A 92 -68.18 -0.75 10.98
CA LYS A 92 -67.95 -2.20 10.89
C LYS A 92 -67.75 -2.65 9.45
N GLU A 93 -68.56 -2.17 8.51
CA GLU A 93 -68.43 -2.45 7.08
C GLU A 93 -67.14 -1.88 6.50
N LYS A 94 -66.73 -0.66 6.88
CA LYS A 94 -65.43 -0.10 6.52
C LYS A 94 -64.27 -0.96 7.04
N LYS A 95 -64.34 -1.43 8.29
CA LYS A 95 -63.33 -2.34 8.87
C LYS A 95 -63.29 -3.69 8.14
N GLU A 96 -64.44 -4.30 7.87
CA GLU A 96 -64.56 -5.55 7.11
C GLU A 96 -64.07 -5.40 5.67
N ASN A 97 -64.39 -4.29 4.99
CA ASN A 97 -63.89 -4.00 3.65
C ASN A 97 -62.38 -3.78 3.64
N ARG A 98 -61.81 -3.06 4.61
CA ARG A 98 -60.35 -2.93 4.78
C ARG A 98 -59.69 -4.30 4.98
N LYS A 99 -60.26 -5.15 5.85
CA LYS A 99 -59.77 -6.51 6.11
C LYS A 99 -59.84 -7.38 4.85
N ARG A 100 -60.95 -7.36 4.11
CA ARG A 100 -61.10 -8.07 2.82
C ARG A 100 -60.09 -7.59 1.78
N LYS A 101 -59.85 -6.28 1.69
CA LYS A 101 -58.87 -5.69 0.77
C LYS A 101 -57.45 -6.12 1.14
N LEU A 102 -57.11 -6.10 2.44
CA LEU A 102 -55.81 -6.57 2.96
C LEU A 102 -55.59 -8.06 2.68
N ILE A 103 -56.58 -8.92 2.96
CA ILE A 103 -56.49 -10.36 2.67
C ILE A 103 -56.30 -10.61 1.16
N LYS A 104 -56.99 -9.85 0.29
CA LYS A 104 -56.78 -9.94 -1.17
C LYS A 104 -55.34 -9.58 -1.56
N ILE A 105 -54.77 -8.53 -0.97
CA ILE A 105 -53.38 -8.12 -1.23
C ILE A 105 -52.40 -9.21 -0.76
N VAL A 106 -52.51 -9.67 0.49
CA VAL A 106 -51.64 -10.72 1.05
C VAL A 106 -51.67 -11.99 0.20
N LYS A 107 -52.86 -12.37 -0.29
CA LYS A 107 -53.04 -13.52 -1.19
C LYS A 107 -52.27 -13.38 -2.51
N ILE A 108 -52.30 -12.21 -3.12
CA ILE A 108 -51.61 -11.95 -4.38
C ILE A 108 -50.09 -11.96 -4.13
N VAL A 109 -49.65 -11.24 -3.10
CA VAL A 109 -48.23 -11.15 -2.73
C VAL A 109 -47.66 -12.52 -2.36
N SER A 110 -48.38 -13.34 -1.59
CA SER A 110 -47.89 -14.67 -1.20
C SER A 110 -47.71 -15.59 -2.40
N ILE A 111 -48.58 -15.50 -3.43
CA ILE A 111 -48.45 -16.27 -4.67
C ILE A 111 -47.22 -15.82 -5.46
N ILE A 112 -47.05 -14.50 -5.61
CA ILE A 112 -45.91 -13.95 -6.35
C ILE A 112 -44.60 -14.39 -5.70
N ILE A 113 -44.48 -14.27 -4.38
CA ILE A 113 -43.28 -14.69 -3.65
C ILE A 113 -43.08 -16.20 -3.74
N PHE A 114 -44.13 -17.01 -3.56
CA PHE A 114 -44.04 -18.47 -3.68
C PHE A 114 -43.52 -18.89 -5.04
N VAL A 115 -44.13 -18.37 -6.12
CA VAL A 115 -43.76 -18.67 -7.50
C VAL A 115 -42.32 -18.23 -7.78
N LEU A 116 -41.95 -17.02 -7.38
CA LEU A 116 -40.60 -16.48 -7.56
C LEU A 116 -39.55 -17.35 -6.85
N MET A 117 -39.76 -17.67 -5.57
CA MET A 117 -38.82 -18.48 -4.78
C MET A 117 -38.77 -19.93 -5.27
N PHE A 118 -39.91 -20.50 -5.67
CA PHE A 118 -39.96 -21.85 -6.23
C PHE A 118 -39.17 -21.96 -7.53
N PHE A 119 -39.35 -21.02 -8.47
CA PHE A 119 -38.58 -21.02 -9.71
C PHE A 119 -37.11 -20.68 -9.50
N LEU A 120 -36.78 -19.80 -8.54
CA LEU A 120 -35.40 -19.55 -8.14
C LEU A 120 -34.73 -20.84 -7.66
N GLN A 121 -35.38 -21.56 -6.74
CA GLN A 121 -34.85 -22.78 -6.16
C GLN A 121 -34.79 -23.94 -7.17
N LEU A 122 -35.80 -24.06 -8.04
CA LEU A 122 -35.81 -25.02 -9.13
C LEU A 122 -34.68 -24.73 -10.13
N GLY A 123 -34.51 -23.47 -10.55
CA GLY A 123 -33.42 -23.04 -11.41
C GLY A 123 -32.04 -23.28 -10.78
N TYR A 124 -31.91 -23.06 -9.47
CA TYR A 124 -30.69 -23.40 -8.74
C TYR A 124 -30.37 -24.89 -8.83
N LEU A 125 -31.33 -25.76 -8.48
CA LEU A 125 -31.11 -27.22 -8.44
C LEU A 125 -30.92 -27.85 -9.82
N CYS A 126 -31.64 -27.37 -10.83
CA CYS A 126 -31.63 -27.97 -12.17
C CYS A 126 -30.57 -27.35 -13.11
N ILE A 127 -30.20 -26.08 -12.92
CA ILE A 127 -29.32 -25.35 -13.85
C ILE A 127 -28.04 -24.90 -13.15
N MET A 128 -28.14 -24.13 -12.05
CA MET A 128 -26.97 -23.47 -11.46
C MET A 128 -26.01 -24.49 -10.81
N LYS A 129 -26.52 -25.33 -9.90
CA LYS A 129 -25.73 -26.30 -9.14
C LYS A 129 -25.00 -27.32 -10.03
N PRO A 130 -25.63 -27.92 -11.07
CA PRO A 130 -24.91 -28.77 -12.01
C PRO A 130 -23.80 -28.06 -12.79
N ASN A 131 -23.92 -26.76 -13.02
CA ASN A 131 -22.90 -25.93 -13.68
C ASN A 131 -21.83 -25.39 -12.70
N GLY A 132 -21.82 -25.85 -11.45
CA GLY A 132 -20.82 -25.50 -10.44
C GLY A 132 -21.09 -24.19 -9.69
N TYR A 133 -22.26 -23.58 -9.86
CA TYR A 133 -22.66 -22.42 -9.09
C TYR A 133 -23.28 -22.83 -7.75
N GLU A 134 -22.91 -22.11 -6.71
CA GLU A 134 -23.45 -22.23 -5.36
C GLU A 134 -24.04 -20.90 -4.92
N TYR A 135 -24.91 -20.90 -3.90
CA TYR A 135 -25.26 -19.65 -3.25
C TYR A 135 -24.02 -19.01 -2.62
N ILE A 136 -23.90 -17.68 -2.66
CA ILE A 136 -22.78 -16.94 -2.04
C ILE A 136 -22.67 -17.26 -0.54
N ASN A 137 -23.82 -17.37 0.12
CA ASN A 137 -23.92 -17.80 1.50
C ASN A 137 -24.85 -19.02 1.57
N ASP A 138 -24.37 -20.10 2.17
CA ASP A 138 -25.10 -21.37 2.25
C ASP A 138 -26.43 -21.24 3.03
N LEU A 139 -26.56 -20.24 3.90
CA LEU A 139 -27.80 -19.92 4.61
C LEU A 139 -28.94 -19.51 3.64
N ILE A 140 -28.61 -18.92 2.49
CA ILE A 140 -29.61 -18.49 1.50
C ILE A 140 -30.43 -19.69 1.01
N PHE A 141 -29.79 -20.85 0.81
CA PHE A 141 -30.50 -22.07 0.43
C PHE A 141 -31.62 -22.42 1.41
N TYR A 142 -31.32 -22.39 2.71
CA TYR A 142 -32.28 -22.70 3.77
C TYR A 142 -33.36 -21.64 3.92
N ILE A 143 -33.00 -20.36 3.78
CA ILE A 143 -33.94 -19.23 3.84
C ILE A 143 -34.95 -19.30 2.68
N VAL A 144 -34.48 -19.56 1.45
CA VAL A 144 -35.35 -19.71 0.28
C VAL A 144 -36.31 -20.89 0.47
N ASN A 145 -35.82 -22.03 0.95
CA ASN A 145 -36.69 -23.18 1.25
C ASN A 145 -37.75 -22.82 2.30
N GLU A 146 -37.38 -22.12 3.36
CA GLU A 146 -38.31 -21.71 4.42
C GLU A 146 -39.39 -20.75 3.89
N LEU A 147 -39.00 -19.79 3.04
CA LEU A 147 -39.95 -18.88 2.39
C LEU A 147 -40.94 -19.61 1.50
N ILE A 148 -40.50 -20.63 0.74
CA ILE A 148 -41.37 -21.48 -0.08
C ILE A 148 -42.38 -22.21 0.82
N MET A 149 -41.94 -22.78 1.94
CA MET A 149 -42.80 -23.49 2.88
C MET A 149 -43.85 -22.57 3.50
N ILE A 150 -43.44 -21.41 4.03
CA ILE A 150 -44.34 -20.43 4.66
C ILE A 150 -45.36 -19.92 3.65
N THR A 151 -44.92 -19.49 2.46
CA THR A 151 -45.82 -18.95 1.44
C THR A 151 -46.75 -20.01 0.86
N GLY A 152 -46.29 -21.25 0.73
CA GLY A 152 -47.11 -22.41 0.37
C GLY A 152 -48.21 -22.72 1.38
N VAL A 153 -47.89 -22.69 2.68
CA VAL A 153 -48.88 -22.86 3.76
C VAL A 153 -49.90 -21.71 3.77
N VAL A 154 -49.45 -20.46 3.65
CA VAL A 154 -50.32 -19.30 3.56
C VAL A 154 -51.27 -19.41 2.37
N PHE A 155 -50.76 -19.86 1.21
CA PHE A 155 -51.55 -20.13 0.03
C PHE A 155 -52.64 -21.18 0.29
N LEU A 156 -52.30 -22.32 0.89
CA LEU A 156 -53.25 -23.38 1.23
C LEU A 156 -54.33 -22.89 2.22
N ILE A 157 -53.94 -22.14 3.26
CA ILE A 157 -54.87 -21.64 4.29
C ILE A 157 -55.84 -20.62 3.69
N LEU A 158 -55.35 -19.63 2.95
CA LEU A 158 -56.14 -18.50 2.48
C LEU A 158 -56.97 -18.80 1.23
N GLN A 159 -56.53 -19.71 0.35
CA GLN A 159 -57.18 -19.95 -0.95
C GLN A 159 -58.14 -21.15 -0.96
N ILE A 160 -57.79 -22.25 -0.30
CA ILE A 160 -58.56 -23.50 -0.42
C ILE A 160 -59.66 -23.55 0.64
N LYS A 161 -60.90 -23.10 0.37
CA LYS A 161 -61.94 -23.04 1.42
C LYS A 161 -62.50 -24.39 1.90
N LYS A 162 -62.50 -25.43 1.05
CA LYS A 162 -63.32 -26.65 1.26
C LYS A 162 -62.60 -27.86 1.90
N LEU A 163 -61.31 -27.80 2.19
CA LEU A 163 -60.51 -28.99 2.58
C LEU A 163 -59.85 -28.86 3.96
N LYS A 164 -60.65 -28.82 5.03
CA LYS A 164 -60.17 -28.55 6.41
C LYS A 164 -59.11 -29.56 6.89
N ASN A 165 -59.31 -30.86 6.66
CA ASN A 165 -58.37 -31.91 7.10
C ASN A 165 -57.04 -31.85 6.33
N ILE A 166 -57.09 -31.60 5.02
CA ILE A 166 -55.88 -31.48 4.19
C ILE A 166 -55.03 -30.29 4.61
N LYS A 167 -55.64 -29.17 5.03
CA LYS A 167 -54.88 -28.03 5.57
C LYS A 167 -54.13 -28.38 6.84
N ILE A 168 -54.77 -29.08 7.77
CA ILE A 168 -54.13 -29.49 9.02
C ILE A 168 -52.94 -30.38 8.72
N VAL A 169 -53.12 -31.38 7.86
CA VAL A 169 -52.03 -32.27 7.43
C VAL A 169 -50.90 -31.50 6.74
N ALA A 170 -51.22 -30.58 5.81
CA ALA A 170 -50.21 -29.78 5.12
C ALA A 170 -49.42 -28.86 6.06
N VAL A 171 -50.09 -28.28 7.07
CA VAL A 171 -49.41 -27.49 8.11
C VAL A 171 -48.47 -28.38 8.94
N ILE A 172 -48.92 -29.58 9.33
CA ILE A 172 -48.06 -30.52 10.08
C ILE A 172 -46.84 -30.91 9.24
N ILE A 173 -47.04 -31.27 7.96
CA ILE A 173 -45.94 -31.58 7.02
C ILE A 173 -44.99 -30.39 6.91
N ALA A 174 -45.53 -29.17 6.78
CA ALA A 174 -44.70 -27.98 6.67
C ALA A 174 -43.88 -27.73 7.92
N VAL A 175 -44.46 -27.90 9.11
CA VAL A 175 -43.74 -27.78 10.39
C VAL A 175 -42.61 -28.81 10.50
N ILE A 176 -42.86 -30.07 10.09
CA ILE A 176 -41.85 -31.12 10.07
C ILE A 176 -40.71 -30.74 9.12
N LEU A 177 -41.02 -30.32 7.89
CA LEU A 177 -40.03 -29.91 6.90
C LEU A 177 -39.23 -28.68 7.34
N SER A 178 -39.87 -27.66 7.92
CA SER A 178 -39.18 -26.49 8.50
C SER A 178 -38.26 -26.88 9.64
N THR A 179 -38.66 -27.84 10.49
CA THR A 179 -37.82 -28.35 11.59
C THR A 179 -36.58 -29.07 11.05
N ILE A 180 -36.75 -29.89 10.00
CA ILE A 180 -35.64 -30.56 9.31
C ILE A 180 -34.72 -29.53 8.63
N ASN A 181 -35.30 -28.55 7.92
CA ASN A 181 -34.57 -27.47 7.25
C ASN A 181 -33.72 -26.66 8.26
N LEU A 182 -34.29 -26.35 9.42
CA LEU A 182 -33.59 -25.67 10.50
C LEU A 182 -32.45 -26.50 11.08
N ALA A 183 -32.66 -27.81 11.31
CA ALA A 183 -31.60 -28.71 11.78
C ALA A 183 -30.42 -28.78 10.81
N PHE A 184 -30.69 -28.91 9.50
CA PHE A 184 -29.64 -28.87 8.48
C PHE A 184 -28.95 -27.50 8.37
N MET A 185 -29.69 -26.41 8.52
CA MET A 185 -29.10 -25.06 8.55
C MET A 185 -28.13 -24.90 9.71
N ILE A 186 -28.47 -25.43 10.90
CA ILE A 186 -27.59 -25.41 12.07
C ILE A 186 -26.35 -26.26 11.86
N ASN A 187 -26.52 -27.49 11.37
CA ASN A 187 -25.41 -28.43 11.27
C ASN A 187 -24.46 -28.14 10.10
N ASN A 188 -24.99 -27.68 8.97
CA ASN A 188 -24.21 -27.50 7.74
C ASN A 188 -24.04 -26.01 7.41
N GLY A 189 -25.14 -25.27 7.29
CA GLY A 189 -25.12 -23.87 6.83
C GLY A 189 -24.35 -22.94 7.76
N MET A 190 -24.51 -23.09 9.07
CA MET A 190 -23.81 -22.27 10.07
C MET A 190 -22.36 -22.71 10.33
N ASN A 191 -21.96 -23.91 9.90
CA ASN A 191 -20.59 -24.39 10.01
C ASN A 191 -19.67 -23.72 8.96
N ILE A 192 -20.24 -23.14 7.90
CA ILE A 192 -19.50 -22.39 6.89
C ILE A 192 -19.53 -20.89 7.23
N ARG A 193 -18.36 -20.33 7.54
CA ARG A 193 -18.16 -18.88 7.64
C ARG A 193 -18.02 -18.31 6.23
N THR A 194 -18.91 -17.40 5.85
CA THR A 194 -18.81 -16.66 4.58
C THR A 194 -18.26 -15.27 4.84
N ILE A 195 -17.23 -14.87 4.10
CA ILE A 195 -16.70 -13.51 4.04
C ILE A 195 -17.11 -12.94 2.68
N LEU A 196 -17.86 -11.84 2.72
CA LEU A 196 -18.26 -11.07 1.54
C LEU A 196 -17.68 -9.67 1.67
N SER A 197 -16.90 -9.25 0.69
CA SER A 197 -16.29 -7.92 0.63
C SER A 197 -16.35 -7.37 -0.78
N PHE A 198 -16.48 -6.06 -0.93
CA PHE A 198 -16.59 -5.39 -2.23
C PHE A 198 -15.40 -4.46 -2.44
N SER A 199 -14.97 -4.33 -3.70
CA SER A 199 -14.07 -3.25 -4.10
C SER A 199 -14.70 -1.89 -3.81
N ASN A 200 -13.90 -0.82 -3.79
CA ASN A 200 -14.38 0.51 -3.42
C ASN A 200 -15.47 1.04 -4.37
N ASP A 201 -15.40 0.65 -5.64
CA ASP A 201 -16.35 1.00 -6.70
C ASP A 201 -17.46 -0.04 -6.91
N PHE A 202 -17.48 -1.11 -6.11
CA PHE A 202 -18.39 -2.27 -6.26
C PHE A 202 -18.29 -3.01 -7.60
N SER A 203 -17.22 -2.81 -8.38
CA SER A 203 -17.00 -3.54 -9.63
C SER A 203 -16.72 -5.04 -9.40
N ASN A 204 -16.10 -5.38 -8.27
CA ASN A 204 -15.74 -6.74 -7.91
C ASN A 204 -16.19 -7.10 -6.49
N GLU A 205 -16.53 -8.37 -6.30
CA GLU A 205 -16.76 -8.92 -4.97
C GLU A 205 -15.83 -10.11 -4.65
N LEU A 206 -15.39 -10.14 -3.41
CA LEU A 206 -14.65 -11.22 -2.79
C LEU A 206 -15.63 -12.07 -2.00
N VAL A 207 -15.71 -13.36 -2.38
CA VAL A 207 -16.51 -14.37 -1.67
C VAL A 207 -15.59 -15.48 -1.21
N ILE A 208 -15.39 -15.59 0.10
CA ILE A 208 -14.62 -16.67 0.72
C ILE A 208 -15.54 -17.49 1.61
N LYS A 209 -15.51 -18.82 1.46
CA LYS A 209 -16.18 -19.75 2.37
C LYS A 209 -15.14 -20.56 3.14
N GLN A 210 -15.20 -20.52 4.45
CA GLN A 210 -14.34 -21.25 5.37
C GLN A 210 -15.17 -22.22 6.20
N ASN A 211 -14.80 -23.49 6.21
CA ASN A 211 -15.36 -24.48 7.14
C ASN A 211 -14.72 -24.27 8.53
N LYS A 212 -15.56 -24.01 9.54
CA LYS A 212 -15.12 -23.68 10.91
C LYS A 212 -14.50 -24.86 11.66
N GLU A 213 -14.81 -26.10 11.28
CA GLU A 213 -14.28 -27.30 11.96
C GLU A 213 -12.88 -27.66 11.46
N ASN A 214 -12.69 -27.71 10.14
CA ASN A 214 -11.44 -28.18 9.56
C ASN A 214 -10.55 -27.06 8.99
N GLY A 215 -11.04 -25.83 8.90
CA GLY A 215 -10.29 -24.68 8.35
C GLY A 215 -10.21 -24.65 6.82
N GLU A 216 -10.84 -25.61 6.12
CA GLU A 216 -10.85 -25.64 4.66
C GLU A 216 -11.48 -24.36 4.12
N THR A 217 -10.72 -23.65 3.28
CA THR A 217 -11.10 -22.33 2.79
C THR A 217 -11.11 -22.32 1.28
N ARG A 218 -12.17 -21.74 0.72
CA ARG A 218 -12.44 -21.73 -0.72
C ARG A 218 -12.79 -20.32 -1.18
N LEU A 219 -12.19 -19.91 -2.30
CA LEU A 219 -12.47 -18.67 -2.98
C LEU A 219 -13.50 -18.91 -4.09
N TYR A 220 -14.49 -18.03 -4.16
CA TYR A 220 -15.53 -18.04 -5.18
C TYR A 220 -15.49 -16.74 -5.97
N LYS A 221 -15.72 -16.84 -7.29
CA LYS A 221 -15.82 -15.72 -8.23
C LYS A 221 -17.14 -15.76 -8.99
N TYR A 222 -17.36 -14.76 -9.86
CA TYR A 222 -18.52 -14.63 -10.75
C TYR A 222 -19.86 -14.40 -10.03
N ALA A 223 -19.84 -13.74 -8.87
CA ALA A 223 -21.08 -13.35 -8.23
C ALA A 223 -21.75 -12.16 -8.93
N LYS A 224 -20.99 -11.15 -9.41
CA LYS A 224 -21.45 -9.93 -10.09
C LYS A 224 -22.76 -9.38 -9.53
N LEU A 225 -22.83 -9.20 -8.20
CA LEU A 225 -24.01 -8.74 -7.44
C LEU A 225 -25.24 -9.67 -7.49
N THR A 226 -25.08 -10.90 -7.96
CA THR A 226 -26.10 -11.95 -7.85
C THR A 226 -25.98 -12.67 -6.49
N ILE A 227 -26.87 -13.63 -6.22
CA ILE A 227 -26.82 -14.46 -5.00
C ILE A 227 -26.04 -15.76 -5.20
N PHE A 228 -25.44 -15.96 -6.37
CA PHE A 228 -24.73 -17.19 -6.75
C PHE A 228 -23.28 -16.89 -7.08
N ALA A 229 -22.35 -17.77 -6.73
CA ALA A 229 -20.95 -17.69 -7.10
C ALA A 229 -20.43 -19.07 -7.51
N LYS A 230 -19.37 -19.11 -8.30
CA LYS A 230 -18.72 -20.35 -8.75
C LYS A 230 -17.40 -20.52 -8.02
N LEU A 231 -17.11 -21.75 -7.61
CA LEU A 231 -15.82 -22.09 -7.00
C LEU A 231 -14.69 -21.76 -7.99
N ASP A 232 -13.74 -20.96 -7.54
CA ASP A 232 -12.56 -20.56 -8.30
C ASP A 232 -11.36 -21.40 -7.86
N GLU A 233 -10.99 -21.28 -6.58
CA GLU A 233 -9.78 -21.91 -6.05
C GLU A 233 -9.96 -22.37 -4.60
N ARG A 234 -9.17 -23.37 -4.21
CA ARG A 234 -9.07 -23.83 -2.82
C ARG A 234 -7.76 -23.37 -2.25
N PHE A 235 -7.78 -22.84 -1.04
CA PHE A 235 -6.55 -22.47 -0.36
C PHE A 235 -5.74 -23.74 -0.08
N GLU A 236 -4.45 -23.66 -0.35
CA GLU A 236 -3.50 -24.77 -0.15
C GLU A 236 -3.44 -25.20 1.32
N TYR A 237 -3.48 -24.22 2.22
CA TYR A 237 -3.41 -24.43 3.66
C TYR A 237 -4.75 -24.15 4.33
N SER A 238 -5.10 -24.97 5.32
CA SER A 238 -6.29 -24.76 6.15
C SER A 238 -6.09 -23.56 7.08
N VAL A 239 -7.05 -22.65 7.10
CA VAL A 239 -7.02 -21.42 7.91
C VAL A 239 -7.36 -21.75 9.36
N SER A 240 -6.55 -21.29 10.31
CA SER A 240 -6.77 -21.55 11.74
C SER A 240 -7.91 -20.73 12.33
N GLU A 241 -7.92 -19.41 12.14
CA GLU A 241 -8.89 -18.55 12.83
C GLU A 241 -9.43 -17.39 11.97
N ALA A 242 -8.63 -16.35 11.74
CA ALA A 242 -9.07 -15.13 11.09
C ALA A 242 -8.45 -14.99 9.69
N ILE A 243 -9.23 -14.38 8.80
CA ILE A 243 -8.78 -13.97 7.47
C ILE A 243 -8.84 -12.44 7.42
N LYS A 244 -7.70 -11.81 7.18
CA LYS A 244 -7.63 -10.41 6.78
C LYS A 244 -7.74 -10.33 5.26
N HIS A 245 -8.59 -9.45 4.76
CA HIS A 245 -8.60 -9.09 3.35
C HIS A 245 -8.41 -7.57 3.22
N GLN A 246 -7.72 -7.14 2.16
CA GLN A 246 -7.45 -5.74 1.89
C GLN A 246 -7.42 -5.51 0.37
N TRP A 247 -8.37 -4.73 -0.14
CA TRP A 247 -8.37 -4.28 -1.52
C TRP A 247 -7.20 -3.31 -1.76
N LEU A 248 -6.28 -3.72 -2.63
CA LEU A 248 -5.15 -2.91 -3.04
C LEU A 248 -5.61 -1.93 -4.12
N THR A 249 -6.17 -2.47 -5.19
CA THR A 249 -6.91 -1.77 -6.26
C THR A 249 -8.37 -2.24 -6.26
N ASN A 250 -9.18 -1.79 -7.24
CA ASN A 250 -10.56 -2.27 -7.39
C ASN A 250 -10.66 -3.72 -7.91
N ASP A 251 -9.56 -4.28 -8.41
CA ASP A 251 -9.51 -5.61 -9.04
C ASP A 251 -8.44 -6.54 -8.45
N ILE A 252 -7.76 -6.12 -7.37
CA ILE A 252 -6.77 -6.92 -6.63
C ILE A 252 -7.08 -6.84 -5.14
N CYS A 253 -7.42 -7.99 -4.55
CA CYS A 253 -7.63 -8.13 -3.11
C CYS A 253 -6.57 -9.03 -2.49
N ASN A 254 -5.79 -8.47 -1.56
CA ASN A 254 -4.80 -9.22 -0.80
C ASN A 254 -5.47 -9.94 0.38
N ILE A 255 -5.21 -11.24 0.53
CA ILE A 255 -5.80 -12.08 1.59
C ILE A 255 -4.67 -12.66 2.43
N THR A 256 -4.65 -12.32 3.71
CA THR A 256 -3.63 -12.77 4.68
C THR A 256 -4.30 -13.57 5.78
N TYR A 257 -3.72 -14.71 6.12
CA TYR A 257 -4.24 -15.61 7.15
C TYR A 257 -3.11 -16.40 7.79
N THR A 258 -3.40 -17.07 8.90
CA THR A 258 -2.51 -18.06 9.51
C THR A 258 -3.04 -19.46 9.23
N ASP A 259 -2.13 -20.38 8.93
CA ASP A 259 -2.49 -21.80 8.85
C ASP A 259 -2.63 -22.43 10.24
N LYS A 260 -2.91 -23.73 10.29
CA LYS A 260 -3.06 -24.49 11.54
C LYS A 260 -1.76 -24.65 12.35
N ASP A 261 -0.62 -24.41 11.73
CA ASP A 261 0.70 -24.46 12.35
C ASP A 261 1.21 -23.05 12.70
N ASP A 262 0.29 -22.07 12.72
CA ASP A 262 0.54 -20.65 12.99
C ASP A 262 1.50 -19.94 12.01
N ASN A 263 1.73 -20.52 10.83
CA ASN A 263 2.53 -19.87 9.79
C ASN A 263 1.71 -18.80 9.06
N LEU A 264 2.32 -17.66 8.78
CA LEU A 264 1.73 -16.61 7.98
C LEU A 264 1.61 -17.07 6.52
N ARG A 265 0.40 -17.03 5.97
CA ARG A 265 0.10 -17.39 4.59
C ARG A 265 -0.57 -16.25 3.86
N ASN A 266 -0.47 -16.30 2.54
CA ASN A 266 -1.00 -15.28 1.67
C ASN A 266 -1.63 -15.87 0.41
N TYR A 267 -2.69 -15.23 -0.03
CA TYR A 267 -3.32 -15.46 -1.32
C TYR A 267 -3.77 -14.12 -1.90
N VAL A 268 -3.75 -13.98 -3.22
CA VAL A 268 -4.20 -12.75 -3.90
C VAL A 268 -5.33 -13.08 -4.88
N ALA A 269 -6.49 -12.48 -4.66
CA ALA A 269 -7.62 -12.57 -5.57
C ALA A 269 -7.53 -11.46 -6.61
N THR A 270 -7.30 -11.84 -7.87
CA THR A 270 -7.25 -10.92 -9.02
C THR A 270 -8.47 -11.10 -9.93
N TYR A 271 -8.99 -9.98 -10.45
CA TYR A 271 -10.24 -9.90 -11.22
C TYR A 271 -10.11 -9.22 -12.59
N GLY A 272 -8.99 -8.55 -12.87
CA GLY A 272 -8.78 -7.79 -14.09
C GLY A 272 -7.40 -8.01 -14.73
N SER A 273 -7.19 -7.30 -15.83
CA SER A 273 -5.94 -7.17 -16.55
C SER A 273 -5.59 -5.67 -16.70
N ARG A 274 -4.45 -5.36 -17.32
CA ARG A 274 -4.06 -3.99 -17.67
C ARG A 274 -4.22 -3.75 -19.17
N LYS A 275 -4.32 -2.48 -19.57
CA LYS A 275 -4.49 -2.11 -20.99
C LYS A 275 -3.28 -2.55 -21.80
N GLY A 276 -3.48 -2.81 -23.09
CA GLY A 276 -2.39 -3.19 -24.00
C GLY A 276 -1.97 -4.65 -23.90
N THR A 277 -2.82 -5.55 -23.41
CA THR A 277 -2.58 -7.00 -23.50
C THR A 277 -3.85 -7.79 -23.74
N ASP A 278 -3.90 -8.52 -24.85
CA ASP A 278 -4.84 -9.63 -25.07
C ASP A 278 -4.25 -11.00 -24.64
N SER A 279 -2.96 -11.02 -24.23
CA SER A 279 -2.19 -12.22 -23.88
C SER A 279 -1.61 -12.18 -22.47
N TYR A 280 -1.30 -13.37 -21.93
CA TYR A 280 -0.65 -13.52 -20.63
C TYR A 280 0.79 -12.98 -20.64
N TYR A 281 1.19 -12.30 -19.56
CA TYR A 281 2.55 -11.80 -19.35
C TYR A 281 3.01 -12.02 -17.91
N TYR A 282 4.33 -11.97 -17.71
CA TYR A 282 4.93 -12.07 -16.39
C TYR A 282 4.99 -10.70 -15.72
N VAL A 283 4.33 -10.57 -14.57
CA VAL A 283 4.30 -9.33 -13.78
C VAL A 283 5.71 -8.93 -13.36
N PHE A 284 6.54 -9.89 -12.98
CA PHE A 284 7.96 -9.64 -12.69
C PHE A 284 8.67 -8.92 -13.85
N ASN A 285 8.50 -9.41 -15.08
CA ASN A 285 9.10 -8.80 -16.26
C ASN A 285 8.51 -7.42 -16.54
N ALA A 286 7.20 -7.26 -16.33
CA ALA A 286 6.52 -5.99 -16.52
C ALA A 286 7.03 -4.89 -15.57
N LEU A 287 7.55 -5.29 -14.41
CA LEU A 287 8.08 -4.42 -13.37
C LEU A 287 9.56 -4.03 -13.57
N LEU A 288 10.26 -4.52 -14.59
CA LEU A 288 11.68 -4.20 -14.81
C LEU A 288 11.91 -2.68 -14.82
N GLY A 289 12.77 -2.20 -13.92
CA GLY A 289 12.98 -0.77 -13.70
C GLY A 289 13.26 -0.42 -12.23
N ARG A 290 13.31 0.89 -11.96
CA ARG A 290 13.42 1.42 -10.59
C ARG A 290 12.13 2.10 -10.19
N TRP A 291 11.65 1.79 -9.00
CA TRP A 291 10.40 2.30 -8.48
C TRP A 291 10.63 2.94 -7.13
N GLN A 292 10.04 4.11 -6.90
CA GLN A 292 10.13 4.76 -5.60
C GLN A 292 8.88 5.57 -5.27
N THR A 293 8.73 5.83 -3.98
CA THR A 293 7.77 6.79 -3.43
C THR A 293 8.14 8.22 -3.85
N GLN A 294 7.16 9.12 -3.95
CA GLN A 294 7.43 10.55 -4.21
C GLN A 294 8.02 11.21 -2.94
N ALA A 295 8.85 12.24 -3.12
CA ALA A 295 9.56 12.92 -2.02
C ALA A 295 8.63 13.43 -0.88
N ASP A 296 7.36 13.74 -1.19
CA ASP A 296 6.37 14.22 -0.22
C ASP A 296 5.48 13.11 0.39
N SER A 297 5.76 11.84 0.07
CA SER A 297 4.93 10.70 0.51
C SER A 297 5.53 9.97 1.72
N VAL A 298 4.66 9.27 2.46
CA VAL A 298 4.90 8.78 3.85
C VAL A 298 5.96 7.67 3.96
N GLY A 299 6.58 7.21 2.87
CA GLY A 299 7.58 6.15 2.87
C GLY A 299 8.84 6.52 2.09
N ASN A 300 9.97 5.90 2.41
CA ASN A 300 11.24 5.97 1.66
C ASN A 300 11.51 4.63 0.95
N THR A 301 10.46 3.98 0.46
CA THR A 301 10.58 2.67 -0.20
C THR A 301 11.08 2.85 -1.62
N LYS A 302 12.12 2.10 -1.96
CA LYS A 302 12.70 1.97 -3.30
C LYS A 302 12.73 0.51 -3.71
N LEU A 303 12.36 0.21 -4.95
CA LEU A 303 12.47 -1.11 -5.54
C LEU A 303 13.38 -1.02 -6.77
N THR A 304 14.34 -1.93 -6.86
CA THR A 304 15.10 -2.18 -8.08
C THR A 304 14.73 -3.55 -8.60
N VAL A 305 14.19 -3.60 -9.81
CA VAL A 305 13.76 -4.84 -10.46
C VAL A 305 14.60 -5.07 -11.71
N ASP A 306 15.37 -6.14 -11.70
CA ASP A 306 16.30 -6.50 -12.77
C ASP A 306 16.27 -8.01 -13.06
N SER A 307 17.22 -8.50 -13.85
CA SER A 307 17.31 -9.93 -14.17
C SER A 307 17.72 -10.82 -12.99
N LYS A 308 18.30 -10.25 -11.92
CA LYS A 308 18.71 -10.97 -10.70
C LYS A 308 17.57 -11.10 -9.69
N GLY A 309 16.58 -10.22 -9.75
CA GLY A 309 15.46 -10.27 -8.82
C GLY A 309 14.83 -8.91 -8.53
N ILE A 310 14.28 -8.80 -7.33
CA ILE A 310 13.73 -7.56 -6.77
C ILE A 310 14.53 -7.23 -5.52
N LYS A 311 15.20 -6.08 -5.53
CA LYS A 311 15.79 -5.48 -4.34
C LYS A 311 14.79 -4.49 -3.75
N VAL A 312 14.39 -4.72 -2.50
CA VAL A 312 13.55 -3.79 -1.73
C VAL A 312 14.46 -3.03 -0.78
N THR A 313 14.46 -1.70 -0.85
CA THR A 313 15.17 -0.83 0.09
C THR A 313 14.18 0.06 0.82
N ARG A 314 14.20 0.03 2.16
CA ARG A 314 13.35 0.86 3.04
C ARG A 314 14.12 1.20 4.31
N ASP A 315 14.11 2.46 4.72
CA ASP A 315 14.74 2.95 5.96
C ASP A 315 16.18 2.45 6.15
N ASP A 316 17.01 2.58 5.10
CA ASP A 316 18.41 2.15 5.02
C ASP A 316 18.66 0.64 5.12
N THR A 317 17.59 -0.17 5.17
CA THR A 317 17.68 -1.63 5.05
C THR A 317 17.37 -2.07 3.63
N SER A 318 18.15 -3.02 3.11
CA SER A 318 17.95 -3.60 1.78
C SER A 318 17.78 -5.10 1.87
N GLU A 319 16.83 -5.63 1.12
CA GLU A 319 16.52 -7.04 1.04
C GLU A 319 16.39 -7.49 -0.42
N GLN A 320 17.06 -8.59 -0.76
CA GLN A 320 17.01 -9.18 -2.08
C GLN A 320 16.03 -10.36 -2.11
N PHE A 321 15.23 -10.39 -3.17
CA PHE A 321 14.31 -11.46 -3.53
C PHE A 321 14.68 -11.96 -4.93
N GLU A 322 15.05 -13.23 -5.04
CA GLU A 322 15.32 -13.84 -6.33
C GLU A 322 14.01 -14.10 -7.10
N PHE A 323 14.10 -14.46 -8.38
CA PHE A 323 12.92 -14.83 -9.15
C PHE A 323 12.14 -15.99 -8.52
N SER A 324 12.82 -16.96 -7.90
CA SER A 324 12.21 -18.08 -7.17
C SER A 324 11.45 -17.65 -5.91
N ASP A 325 11.80 -16.50 -5.34
CA ASP A 325 11.13 -15.93 -4.17
C ASP A 325 9.82 -15.21 -4.54
N CYS A 326 9.52 -15.09 -5.83
CA CYS A 326 8.40 -14.33 -6.34
C CYS A 326 7.28 -15.24 -6.85
N LYS A 327 6.07 -15.11 -6.29
CA LYS A 327 4.87 -15.82 -6.78
C LYS A 327 3.91 -14.86 -7.45
N GLN A 328 3.62 -15.10 -8.72
CA GLN A 328 2.67 -14.31 -9.49
C GLN A 328 1.23 -14.75 -9.25
N TYR A 329 0.32 -13.77 -9.16
CA TYR A 329 -1.12 -13.98 -9.08
C TYR A 329 -1.81 -13.24 -10.24
N GLY A 330 -2.42 -14.01 -11.16
CA GLY A 330 -2.98 -13.46 -12.39
C GLY A 330 -1.92 -12.78 -13.26
N VAL A 331 -2.24 -11.62 -13.83
CA VAL A 331 -1.31 -10.77 -14.60
C VAL A 331 -1.12 -9.39 -13.96
N THR A 332 -1.52 -9.23 -12.69
CA THR A 332 -1.61 -7.91 -12.06
C THR A 332 -0.95 -7.82 -10.69
N ALA A 333 -0.53 -8.93 -10.09
CA ALA A 333 0.08 -8.94 -8.77
C ALA A 333 1.24 -9.94 -8.64
N LEU A 334 2.18 -9.60 -7.77
CA LEU A 334 3.36 -10.39 -7.42
C LEU A 334 3.55 -10.36 -5.90
N VAL A 335 3.79 -11.52 -5.29
CA VAL A 335 4.07 -11.65 -3.86
C VAL A 335 5.51 -12.08 -3.67
N LEU A 336 6.23 -11.40 -2.78
CA LEU A 336 7.62 -11.68 -2.43
C LEU A 336 7.67 -12.50 -1.14
N TYR A 337 8.36 -13.62 -1.19
CA TYR A 337 8.55 -14.55 -0.09
C TYR A 337 9.99 -14.50 0.42
N LYS A 338 10.19 -14.70 1.71
CA LYS A 338 11.50 -14.97 2.29
C LYS A 338 11.38 -16.21 3.15
N ASP A 339 12.17 -17.24 2.85
CA ASP A 339 12.13 -18.52 3.57
C ASP A 339 10.69 -19.09 3.67
N ASP A 340 9.96 -19.10 2.54
CA ASP A 340 8.54 -19.50 2.41
C ASP A 340 7.52 -18.64 3.19
N ILE A 341 7.94 -17.53 3.79
CA ILE A 341 7.06 -16.59 4.50
C ILE A 341 6.74 -15.41 3.57
N PRO A 342 5.46 -15.12 3.29
CA PRO A 342 5.08 -13.98 2.44
C PRO A 342 5.36 -12.67 3.18
N LYS A 343 6.12 -11.78 2.55
CA LYS A 343 6.58 -10.53 3.17
C LYS A 343 5.99 -9.28 2.54
N TYR A 344 5.99 -9.20 1.21
CA TYR A 344 5.51 -8.04 0.47
C TYR A 344 4.62 -8.44 -0.68
N ILE A 345 3.73 -7.52 -1.06
CA ILE A 345 2.93 -7.63 -2.28
C ILE A 345 3.14 -6.39 -3.15
N ILE A 346 3.35 -6.62 -4.43
CA ILE A 346 3.36 -5.62 -5.49
C ILE A 346 2.09 -5.83 -6.32
N ALA A 347 1.30 -4.77 -6.49
CA ALA A 347 0.07 -4.78 -7.28
C ALA A 347 0.11 -3.64 -8.30
N LEU A 348 -0.15 -3.94 -9.57
CA LEU A 348 -0.20 -2.93 -10.64
C LEU A 348 -1.46 -2.07 -10.45
N ASN A 349 -1.35 -0.73 -10.51
CA ASN A 349 -2.53 0.15 -10.44
C ASN A 349 -3.33 0.14 -11.75
N ASP A 350 -4.53 0.72 -11.70
CA ASP A 350 -5.46 0.82 -12.84
C ASP A 350 -4.92 1.75 -13.96
N ASP A 351 -3.92 2.57 -13.66
CA ASP A 351 -3.21 3.45 -14.59
C ASP A 351 -2.10 2.74 -15.38
N CYS A 352 -1.71 1.51 -15.01
CA CYS A 352 -0.75 0.75 -15.79
C CYS A 352 -1.32 0.38 -17.16
N GLU A 353 -0.56 0.72 -18.20
CA GLU A 353 -0.68 0.19 -19.54
C GLU A 353 0.55 -0.66 -19.84
N ILE A 354 0.36 -1.84 -20.39
CA ILE A 354 1.43 -2.74 -20.77
C ILE A 354 1.71 -2.55 -22.25
N ASP A 355 2.97 -2.49 -22.59
CA ASP A 355 3.46 -2.42 -23.95
C ASP A 355 3.37 -3.80 -24.62
N GLU A 356 2.66 -3.90 -25.74
CA GLU A 356 2.41 -5.18 -26.44
C GLU A 356 3.70 -5.81 -26.99
N GLU A 357 4.70 -5.00 -27.36
CA GLU A 357 5.95 -5.49 -27.96
C GLU A 357 6.91 -6.01 -26.88
N THR A 358 7.02 -5.29 -25.77
CA THR A 358 8.02 -5.55 -24.73
C THR A 358 7.45 -6.26 -23.49
N SER A 359 6.12 -6.23 -23.32
CA SER A 359 5.41 -6.66 -22.11
C SER A 359 5.78 -5.88 -20.84
N TYR A 360 6.29 -4.65 -20.99
CA TYR A 360 6.64 -3.76 -19.87
C TYR A 360 5.54 -2.76 -19.55
N ILE A 361 5.53 -2.25 -18.32
CA ILE A 361 4.65 -1.14 -17.96
C ILE A 361 5.15 0.12 -18.68
N LYS A 362 4.26 0.77 -19.45
CA LYS A 362 4.52 2.05 -20.11
C LYS A 362 4.71 3.18 -19.11
N GLU A 363 5.33 4.26 -19.59
CA GLU A 363 5.54 5.47 -18.80
C GLU A 363 4.23 6.00 -18.18
N GLY A 364 4.29 6.42 -16.92
CA GLY A 364 3.15 6.93 -16.15
C GLY A 364 2.40 5.86 -15.35
N GLY A 365 2.61 4.56 -15.58
CA GLY A 365 2.03 3.50 -14.77
C GLY A 365 2.60 3.49 -13.34
N THR A 366 1.75 3.24 -12.34
CA THR A 366 2.16 3.17 -10.93
C THR A 366 1.90 1.80 -10.31
N ILE A 367 2.58 1.50 -9.20
CA ILE A 367 2.37 0.24 -8.48
C ILE A 367 2.05 0.51 -7.02
N ILE A 368 1.27 -0.38 -6.42
CA ILE A 368 1.06 -0.43 -4.97
C ILE A 368 2.05 -1.43 -4.39
N PHE A 369 2.82 -0.98 -3.41
CA PHE A 369 3.65 -1.80 -2.55
C PHE A 369 3.05 -1.85 -1.13
N CYS A 370 3.02 -3.04 -0.54
CA CYS A 370 2.40 -3.23 0.77
C CYS A 370 3.00 -4.40 1.53
N ASP A 371 3.13 -4.26 2.85
CA ASP A 371 3.53 -5.36 3.73
C ASP A 371 2.41 -6.40 3.85
N ILE A 372 2.81 -7.67 3.99
CA ILE A 372 1.90 -8.77 4.29
C ILE A 372 1.93 -9.02 5.80
N SER A 373 0.78 -8.82 6.43
CA SER A 373 0.60 -8.91 7.87
C SER A 373 -0.88 -9.10 8.19
N MET A 374 -1.18 -9.74 9.33
CA MET A 374 -2.54 -9.86 9.88
C MET A 374 -3.14 -8.51 10.31
N LYS A 375 -2.31 -7.46 10.50
CA LYS A 375 -2.78 -6.09 10.75
C LYS A 375 -3.05 -5.38 9.43
N ARG A 376 -3.92 -4.37 9.42
CA ARG A 376 -4.10 -3.50 8.26
C ARG A 376 -2.78 -2.78 7.95
N THR A 377 -2.35 -2.85 6.70
CA THR A 377 -1.03 -2.36 6.25
C THR A 377 -1.18 -1.13 5.36
N ILE A 378 -0.16 -0.28 5.35
CA ILE A 378 -0.13 0.94 4.54
C ILE A 378 0.07 0.53 3.08
N LYS A 379 -0.67 1.18 2.18
CA LYS A 379 -0.52 1.02 0.73
C LYS A 379 0.37 2.16 0.24
N GLU A 380 1.59 1.84 -0.13
CA GLU A 380 2.51 2.82 -0.71
C GLU A 380 2.34 2.80 -2.22
N THR A 381 2.21 3.97 -2.83
CA THR A 381 2.21 4.08 -4.30
C THR A 381 3.62 4.42 -4.74
N LEU A 382 4.20 3.56 -5.57
CA LEU A 382 5.52 3.76 -6.14
C LEU A 382 5.37 4.10 -7.63
N TYR A 383 6.23 5.01 -8.05
CA TYR A 383 6.34 5.53 -9.40
C TYR A 383 7.61 4.97 -9.99
N CYS A 384 7.57 4.54 -11.25
CA CYS A 384 8.80 4.18 -11.92
C CYS A 384 9.58 5.46 -12.19
N THR A 385 10.82 5.51 -11.72
CA THR A 385 11.77 6.58 -12.04
C THR A 385 12.66 6.23 -13.19
N VAL A 386 12.78 4.94 -13.50
CA VAL A 386 13.56 4.43 -14.62
C VAL A 386 12.79 3.26 -15.23
N TYR A 387 12.01 3.55 -16.28
CA TYR A 387 11.31 2.53 -17.07
C TYR A 387 12.28 1.81 -18.00
N LYS A 388 11.98 0.54 -18.29
CA LYS A 388 12.62 -0.15 -19.41
C LYS A 388 11.87 0.19 -20.71
N GLY A 389 12.38 1.13 -21.52
CA GLY A 389 11.77 1.37 -22.84
C GLY A 389 12.08 2.68 -23.58
N GLU A 390 12.39 3.79 -22.89
CA GLU A 390 12.54 5.09 -23.59
C GLU A 390 13.90 5.35 -24.26
N ASN A 391 14.89 4.45 -24.12
CA ASN A 391 16.20 4.58 -24.79
C ASN A 391 16.87 3.21 -25.01
N LEU A 392 16.24 2.33 -25.77
CA LEU A 392 16.76 0.98 -26.04
C LEU A 392 17.91 0.90 -27.08
N SER A 393 18.32 2.01 -27.71
CA SER A 393 19.61 2.07 -28.42
C SER A 393 20.79 2.42 -27.52
N GLU A 394 20.53 2.84 -26.27
CA GLU A 394 21.56 3.17 -25.27
C GLU A 394 21.48 2.28 -24.01
N TYR A 395 20.46 1.43 -23.86
CA TYR A 395 20.42 0.42 -22.82
C TYR A 395 21.28 -0.81 -23.20
N ASN A 396 22.59 -0.57 -23.29
CA ASN A 396 23.56 -1.52 -22.78
C ASN A 396 23.43 -1.44 -21.27
N GLY A 397 22.84 -2.45 -20.61
CA GLY A 397 22.79 -2.48 -19.14
C GLY A 397 24.17 -2.10 -18.61
N ILE A 398 24.27 -1.08 -17.76
CA ILE A 398 25.49 -0.28 -17.49
C ILE A 398 26.75 -1.10 -17.78
N THR A 399 27.25 -1.00 -19.01
CA THR A 399 28.45 -1.74 -19.40
C THR A 399 29.62 -0.97 -18.87
N VAL A 400 30.43 -1.63 -18.07
CA VAL A 400 31.67 -1.09 -17.57
C VAL A 400 32.76 -2.01 -18.10
N ASP A 401 33.72 -1.46 -18.84
CA ASP A 401 34.86 -2.24 -19.32
C ASP A 401 35.62 -2.87 -18.14
N ALA A 402 36.34 -3.96 -18.40
CA ALA A 402 37.14 -4.64 -17.39
C ALA A 402 38.10 -3.65 -16.68
N ASN A 403 38.07 -3.66 -15.35
CA ASN A 403 38.84 -2.77 -14.47
C ASN A 403 38.56 -1.27 -14.67
N LYS A 404 37.35 -0.94 -15.12
CA LYS A 404 36.84 0.44 -15.18
C LYS A 404 35.67 0.64 -14.24
N TYR A 405 35.27 1.91 -14.10
CA TYR A 405 34.06 2.32 -13.39
C TYR A 405 33.23 3.24 -14.28
N LYS A 406 31.96 3.42 -13.93
CA LYS A 406 31.04 4.41 -14.49
C LYS A 406 30.18 4.97 -13.37
N ILE A 407 30.06 6.29 -13.29
CA ILE A 407 29.08 6.94 -12.40
C ILE A 407 27.88 7.30 -13.26
N ASP A 408 26.69 6.89 -12.84
CA ASP A 408 25.43 7.25 -13.49
C ASP A 408 24.40 7.61 -12.43
N ASN A 409 23.83 8.81 -12.53
CA ASN A 409 22.82 9.32 -11.59
C ASN A 409 23.21 9.20 -10.11
N GLY A 410 24.47 9.49 -9.79
CA GLY A 410 25.00 9.44 -8.42
C GLY A 410 25.28 8.05 -7.87
N ILE A 411 25.25 7.01 -8.71
CA ILE A 411 25.63 5.65 -8.34
C ILE A 411 26.88 5.25 -9.12
N LEU A 412 27.88 4.72 -8.42
CA LEU A 412 29.10 4.21 -9.02
C LEU A 412 28.97 2.71 -9.29
N TYR A 413 29.26 2.34 -10.54
CA TYR A 413 29.34 0.97 -11.03
C TYR A 413 30.77 0.65 -11.42
N PHE A 414 31.22 -0.58 -11.20
CA PHE A 414 32.51 -1.05 -11.69
C PHE A 414 32.45 -2.51 -12.13
N SER A 415 33.45 -2.96 -12.89
CA SER A 415 33.58 -4.35 -13.31
C SER A 415 35.03 -4.83 -13.24
N TYR A 416 35.24 -6.08 -12.82
CA TYR A 416 36.55 -6.73 -12.86
C TYR A 416 36.86 -7.33 -14.24
N ASP A 417 35.85 -7.88 -14.91
CA ASP A 417 35.98 -8.72 -16.10
C ASP A 417 35.31 -8.11 -17.35
N GLY A 418 34.57 -7.00 -17.19
CA GLY A 418 33.80 -6.36 -18.26
C GLY A 418 32.44 -7.00 -18.52
N GLU A 419 32.11 -8.08 -17.80
CA GLU A 419 30.86 -8.83 -17.94
C GLU A 419 29.97 -8.64 -16.70
N ASN A 420 30.57 -8.73 -15.51
CA ASN A 420 29.90 -8.63 -14.23
C ASN A 420 30.08 -7.24 -13.63
N VAL A 421 28.96 -6.54 -13.47
CA VAL A 421 28.92 -5.16 -12.96
C VAL A 421 28.45 -5.16 -11.51
N THR A 422 29.21 -4.47 -10.66
CA THR A 422 28.99 -4.35 -9.22
C THR A 422 28.75 -2.89 -8.86
N GLU A 423 27.76 -2.64 -8.00
CA GLU A 423 27.41 -1.32 -7.47
C GLU A 423 28.22 -1.04 -6.20
N VAL A 424 28.75 0.17 -6.07
CA VAL A 424 29.48 0.61 -4.88
C VAL A 424 28.55 1.37 -3.93
N PRO A 425 28.51 1.03 -2.64
CA PRO A 425 27.73 1.78 -1.66
C PRO A 425 28.25 3.20 -1.47
N GLY A 426 27.38 4.19 -1.65
CA GLY A 426 27.72 5.61 -1.47
C GLY A 426 26.84 6.50 -2.34
N ASP A 427 26.87 7.81 -2.08
CA ASP A 427 26.27 8.82 -2.94
C ASP A 427 27.38 9.55 -3.70
N PHE A 428 27.48 9.28 -5.00
CA PHE A 428 28.54 9.77 -5.89
C PHE A 428 28.07 10.94 -6.77
N LEU A 429 26.91 11.54 -6.46
CA LEU A 429 26.25 12.53 -7.32
C LEU A 429 27.16 13.71 -7.71
N ASN A 430 28.09 14.08 -6.84
CA ASN A 430 28.96 15.25 -7.03
C ASN A 430 30.44 14.87 -7.25
N ASP A 431 30.77 13.59 -7.37
CA ASP A 431 32.18 13.12 -7.37
C ASP A 431 32.70 12.74 -8.76
N GLU A 432 31.89 12.81 -9.83
CA GLU A 432 32.31 12.36 -11.16
C GLU A 432 33.57 13.07 -11.67
N SER A 433 33.70 14.38 -11.44
CA SER A 433 34.87 15.17 -11.83
C SER A 433 36.09 15.00 -10.92
N ASP A 434 35.92 14.35 -9.76
CA ASP A 434 36.99 14.18 -8.77
C ASP A 434 37.86 12.95 -9.07
N TYR A 435 37.38 12.00 -9.87
CA TYR A 435 38.11 10.77 -10.17
C TYR A 435 39.13 10.93 -11.30
N ASN A 436 40.24 10.22 -11.15
CA ASN A 436 41.31 10.10 -12.12
C ASN A 436 41.93 8.69 -12.06
N ASN A 437 42.87 8.38 -12.95
CA ASN A 437 43.45 7.03 -13.06
C ASN A 437 44.36 6.62 -11.88
N GLN A 438 44.48 7.43 -10.84
CA GLN A 438 45.37 7.21 -9.69
C GLN A 438 44.63 7.23 -8.35
N ASN A 439 43.36 7.67 -8.31
CA ASN A 439 42.63 7.87 -7.05
C ASN A 439 41.49 6.87 -6.80
N TYR A 440 41.50 5.74 -7.52
CA TYR A 440 40.66 4.58 -7.25
C TYR A 440 41.45 3.28 -7.51
N ILE A 441 40.98 2.17 -6.95
CA ILE A 441 41.57 0.84 -7.15
C ILE A 441 40.47 -0.13 -7.53
N ILE A 442 40.66 -0.88 -8.62
CA ILE A 442 39.85 -2.04 -8.96
C ILE A 442 40.82 -3.21 -9.09
N SER A 443 40.91 -4.03 -8.04
CA SER A 443 41.68 -5.25 -8.04
C SER A 443 40.98 -6.33 -7.23
N GLU A 444 41.28 -7.59 -7.54
CA GLU A 444 40.70 -8.73 -6.84
C GLU A 444 41.05 -8.79 -5.35
N GLU A 445 42.22 -8.26 -4.98
CA GLU A 445 42.71 -8.25 -3.59
C GLU A 445 42.19 -7.05 -2.80
N LYS A 446 41.98 -5.92 -3.48
CA LYS A 446 41.46 -4.70 -2.87
C LYS A 446 40.81 -3.80 -3.92
N THR A 447 39.60 -3.35 -3.63
CA THR A 447 38.85 -2.39 -4.45
C THR A 447 38.49 -1.18 -3.59
N VAL A 448 38.77 0.02 -4.09
CA VAL A 448 38.70 1.26 -3.31
C VAL A 448 38.16 2.40 -4.16
N PHE A 449 37.18 3.10 -3.61
CA PHE A 449 36.56 4.31 -4.15
C PHE A 449 36.39 5.35 -3.02
N PHE A 450 36.00 6.56 -3.37
CA PHE A 450 35.65 7.60 -2.40
C PHE A 450 34.42 8.41 -2.84
N TYR A 451 33.71 8.99 -1.88
CA TYR A 451 32.60 9.90 -2.18
C TYR A 451 32.53 11.04 -1.17
N THR A 452 31.83 12.10 -1.55
CA THR A 452 31.70 13.31 -0.74
C THR A 452 30.26 13.50 -0.29
N GLU A 453 30.04 13.37 1.02
CA GLU A 453 28.72 13.58 1.62
C GLU A 453 28.78 14.71 2.66
N ASN A 454 27.91 15.71 2.50
CA ASN A 454 27.84 16.89 3.38
C ASN A 454 29.19 17.61 3.57
N GLY A 455 30.00 17.66 2.50
CA GLY A 455 31.33 18.28 2.49
C GLY A 455 32.40 17.49 3.25
N ARG A 456 32.18 16.19 3.51
CA ARG A 456 33.15 15.27 4.11
C ARG A 456 33.49 14.16 3.14
N LYS A 457 34.77 13.79 3.06
CA LYS A 457 35.22 12.67 2.22
C LYS A 457 35.16 11.34 2.97
N TYR A 458 34.64 10.33 2.29
CA TYR A 458 34.54 8.96 2.76
C TYR A 458 35.28 8.05 1.80
N LEU A 459 36.09 7.15 2.35
CA LEU A 459 36.69 6.05 1.62
C LEU A 459 35.76 4.83 1.75
N VAL A 460 35.43 4.20 0.63
CA VAL A 460 34.65 2.96 0.59
C VAL A 460 35.46 1.87 -0.11
N TYR A 461 35.61 0.73 0.54
CA TYR A 461 36.48 -0.33 0.03
C TYR A 461 35.96 -1.74 0.32
N SER A 462 36.42 -2.68 -0.48
CA SER A 462 36.15 -4.11 -0.39
C SER A 462 37.45 -4.91 -0.54
N ASP A 463 37.62 -5.92 0.31
CA ASP A 463 38.74 -6.87 0.28
C ASP A 463 38.31 -8.24 -0.26
N ASP A 464 37.09 -8.36 -0.79
CA ASP A 464 36.46 -9.64 -1.17
C ASP A 464 35.68 -9.57 -2.50
N LYS A 465 36.21 -8.83 -3.48
CA LYS A 465 35.61 -8.63 -4.81
C LYS A 465 34.23 -7.96 -4.81
N GLY A 466 33.99 -7.04 -3.89
CA GLY A 466 32.73 -6.28 -3.79
C GLY A 466 31.58 -7.04 -3.13
N ASN A 467 31.85 -8.17 -2.47
CA ASN A 467 30.85 -8.94 -1.73
C ASN A 467 30.49 -8.25 -0.40
N THR A 468 31.48 -7.67 0.27
CA THR A 468 31.31 -6.84 1.47
C THR A 468 32.04 -5.51 1.31
N TRP A 469 31.53 -4.48 1.99
CA TRP A 469 32.00 -3.11 1.89
C TRP A 469 32.23 -2.51 3.27
N ASN A 470 33.34 -1.77 3.40
CA ASN A 470 33.69 -0.98 4.56
C ASN A 470 33.74 0.50 4.15
N THR A 471 33.25 1.38 5.02
CA THR A 471 33.27 2.83 4.80
C THR A 471 33.96 3.53 5.96
N VAL A 472 34.95 4.35 5.66
CA VAL A 472 35.76 5.09 6.64
C VAL A 472 35.75 6.56 6.27
N LYS A 473 35.49 7.41 7.25
CA LYS A 473 35.58 8.86 7.09
C LYS A 473 37.06 9.27 7.10
N LEU A 474 37.50 10.03 6.08
CA LEU A 474 38.84 10.61 6.07
C LEU A 474 38.92 11.83 7.01
N ALA A 475 40.11 12.05 7.58
CA ALA A 475 40.34 13.11 8.56
C ALA A 475 40.26 14.52 7.94
N THR A 476 40.62 14.63 6.66
CA THR A 476 40.66 15.89 5.91
C THR A 476 39.60 15.87 4.82
N ASN A 477 39.18 17.07 4.40
CA ASN A 477 38.25 17.25 3.28
C ASN A 477 39.00 17.54 1.97
N GLY A 478 40.31 17.23 1.94
CA GLY A 478 41.18 17.49 0.80
C GLY A 478 40.76 16.68 -0.43
N THR A 479 41.23 17.12 -1.59
CA THR A 479 41.07 16.38 -2.84
C THR A 479 42.06 15.22 -2.88
N ILE A 480 41.56 14.01 -3.14
CA ILE A 480 42.37 12.79 -3.21
C ILE A 480 43.01 12.72 -4.60
N GLN A 481 44.33 12.83 -4.64
CA GLN A 481 45.10 12.90 -5.89
C GLN A 481 45.57 11.52 -6.33
N SER A 482 46.00 10.70 -5.37
CA SER A 482 46.43 9.32 -5.59
C SER A 482 46.09 8.47 -4.37
N ILE A 483 45.71 7.21 -4.62
CA ILE A 483 45.56 6.17 -3.62
C ILE A 483 46.23 4.89 -4.11
N GLN A 484 47.00 4.27 -3.22
CA GLN A 484 47.72 3.05 -3.52
C GLN A 484 47.67 2.11 -2.34
N PHE A 485 47.51 0.81 -2.58
CA PHE A 485 47.71 -0.23 -1.59
C PHE A 485 48.79 -1.19 -2.07
N LEU A 486 49.81 -1.44 -1.24
CA LEU A 486 50.86 -2.43 -1.51
C LEU A 486 50.37 -3.86 -1.22
N ASN A 487 49.40 -3.97 -0.31
CA ASN A 487 48.68 -5.19 0.03
C ASN A 487 47.36 -4.78 0.73
N LYS A 488 46.57 -5.74 1.20
CA LYS A 488 45.27 -5.46 1.86
C LYS A 488 45.36 -4.56 3.09
N ASP A 489 46.52 -4.52 3.78
CA ASP A 489 46.69 -3.82 5.06
C ASP A 489 47.43 -2.48 4.90
N ILE A 490 48.39 -2.39 3.98
CA ILE A 490 49.31 -1.25 3.86
C ILE A 490 49.01 -0.43 2.62
N GLY A 491 48.68 0.85 2.82
CA GLY A 491 48.35 1.78 1.74
C GLY A 491 48.76 3.22 2.02
N PHE A 492 48.71 4.02 0.96
CA PHE A 492 49.16 5.40 0.92
C PHE A 492 48.17 6.26 0.14
N VAL A 493 47.96 7.50 0.59
CA VAL A 493 47.11 8.48 -0.09
C VAL A 493 47.85 9.81 -0.18
N LEU A 494 47.81 10.46 -1.34
CA LEU A 494 48.22 11.85 -1.52
C LEU A 494 46.96 12.74 -1.55
N GLN A 495 46.88 13.74 -0.68
CA GLN A 495 45.76 14.67 -0.60
C GLN A 495 46.22 16.12 -0.77
N PHE A 496 45.42 16.94 -1.46
CA PHE A 496 45.62 18.39 -1.54
C PHE A 496 44.49 19.13 -0.82
N GLU A 497 44.86 20.02 0.11
CA GLU A 497 43.93 20.77 0.95
C GLU A 497 43.63 22.16 0.40
N ASP A 498 44.64 22.84 -0.16
CA ASP A 498 44.50 24.22 -0.65
C ASP A 498 45.49 24.50 -1.80
N TYR A 499 45.06 25.34 -2.74
CA TYR A 499 45.81 25.69 -3.95
C TYR A 499 46.29 27.13 -3.89
N ALA A 500 47.61 27.34 -3.97
CA ALA A 500 48.24 28.65 -4.03
C ALA A 500 48.50 29.09 -5.48
N LEU A 501 48.79 30.39 -5.65
CA LEU A 501 49.15 30.96 -6.95
C LEU A 501 50.42 30.30 -7.52
N GLY A 502 50.43 30.08 -8.84
CA GLY A 502 51.59 29.52 -9.53
C GLY A 502 51.67 27.99 -9.54
N GLY A 503 50.58 27.29 -9.23
CA GLY A 503 50.52 25.81 -9.30
C GLY A 503 51.11 25.11 -8.08
N VAL A 504 51.37 25.83 -6.99
CA VAL A 504 51.77 25.27 -5.70
C VAL A 504 50.53 24.84 -4.92
N THR A 505 50.57 23.70 -4.26
CA THR A 505 49.44 23.19 -3.46
C THR A 505 49.91 22.73 -2.09
N PHE A 506 49.12 23.01 -1.06
CA PHE A 506 49.31 22.44 0.28
C PHE A 506 48.66 21.06 0.32
N GLY A 507 49.39 20.08 0.81
CA GLY A 507 48.93 18.70 0.81
C GLY A 507 49.72 17.83 1.75
N HIS A 508 49.40 16.55 1.77
CA HIS A 508 50.07 15.58 2.62
C HIS A 508 49.98 14.17 2.05
N ILE A 509 50.92 13.33 2.44
CA ILE A 509 50.89 11.89 2.21
C ILE A 509 50.51 11.21 3.52
N ASP A 510 49.46 10.41 3.48
CA ASP A 510 49.03 9.57 4.60
C ASP A 510 49.37 8.11 4.35
N LYS A 511 49.70 7.39 5.42
CA LYS A 511 49.91 5.94 5.45
C LYS A 511 48.84 5.26 6.31
N THR A 512 48.34 4.12 5.84
CA THR A 512 47.55 3.17 6.63
C THR A 512 48.33 1.85 6.78
N THR A 513 48.10 1.16 7.90
CA THR A 513 48.62 -0.19 8.18
C THR A 513 47.53 -1.15 8.64
N ASP A 514 46.26 -0.76 8.54
CA ASP A 514 45.08 -1.52 8.97
C ASP A 514 44.01 -1.64 7.88
N GLY A 515 44.45 -1.49 6.62
CA GLY A 515 43.62 -1.65 5.44
C GLY A 515 42.76 -0.44 5.09
N GLY A 516 43.07 0.72 5.66
CA GLY A 516 42.38 1.98 5.41
C GLY A 516 41.37 2.38 6.50
N GLN A 517 41.38 1.70 7.65
CA GLN A 517 40.55 2.07 8.81
C GLN A 517 41.08 3.32 9.52
N THR A 518 42.40 3.43 9.63
CA THR A 518 43.09 4.61 10.16
C THR A 518 44.21 5.06 9.23
N TRP A 519 44.43 6.37 9.19
CA TRP A 519 45.41 7.04 8.34
C TRP A 519 46.27 7.98 9.17
N THR A 520 47.58 7.96 8.94
CA THR A 520 48.55 8.81 9.64
C THR A 520 49.39 9.57 8.62
N THR A 521 49.47 10.89 8.76
CA THR A 521 50.31 11.75 7.92
C THR A 521 51.80 11.48 8.14
N ILE A 522 52.50 11.13 7.07
CA ILE A 522 53.93 10.83 7.07
C ILE A 522 54.78 11.92 6.41
N ASN A 523 54.18 12.76 5.55
CA ASN A 523 54.86 13.85 4.87
C ASN A 523 53.87 14.96 4.49
N ASN A 524 54.29 16.22 4.60
CA ASN A 524 53.45 17.40 4.31
C ASN A 524 53.87 18.14 3.02
N GLY A 525 54.85 17.65 2.26
CA GLY A 525 55.36 18.30 1.05
C GLY A 525 56.86 18.13 0.82
N ILE A 526 57.33 18.65 -0.30
CA ILE A 526 58.69 18.44 -0.80
C ILE A 526 59.35 19.81 -1.08
N GLY A 527 60.60 20.00 -0.64
CA GLY A 527 61.37 21.22 -0.92
C GLY A 527 62.60 21.41 -0.03
N SER A 528 63.53 22.28 -0.45
CA SER A 528 64.82 22.53 0.24
C SER A 528 64.72 23.14 1.64
N LEU A 529 63.50 23.50 2.07
CA LEU A 529 63.20 24.14 3.35
C LEU A 529 62.00 23.50 4.09
N ASN A 530 61.54 22.30 3.69
CA ASN A 530 60.34 21.67 4.26
C ASN A 530 59.10 22.60 4.26
N GLU A 531 58.90 23.37 3.19
CA GLU A 531 57.77 24.32 3.08
C GLU A 531 56.40 23.65 2.95
N GLY A 532 56.33 22.31 2.97
CA GLY A 532 55.06 21.59 3.07
C GLY A 532 54.17 21.80 1.85
N THR A 533 54.75 21.83 0.65
CA THR A 533 54.00 22.02 -0.59
C THR A 533 54.29 20.92 -1.63
N PHE A 534 53.30 20.67 -2.46
CA PHE A 534 53.34 19.89 -3.69
C PHE A 534 53.05 20.82 -4.88
N ARG A 535 52.96 20.28 -6.10
CA ARG A 535 52.45 21.01 -7.27
C ARG A 535 51.13 20.44 -7.76
N SER A 536 50.31 21.27 -8.38
CA SER A 536 49.05 20.88 -9.03
C SER A 536 49.37 19.94 -10.19
N GLY A 537 49.26 18.63 -9.94
CA GLY A 537 49.67 17.58 -10.87
C GLY A 537 50.73 16.62 -10.32
N SER A 538 51.17 16.80 -9.06
CA SER A 538 52.05 15.84 -8.42
C SER A 538 51.42 14.46 -8.33
N GLN A 539 52.17 13.44 -8.75
CA GLN A 539 51.77 12.04 -8.68
C GLN A 539 52.68 11.29 -7.70
N LEU A 540 52.17 10.23 -7.09
CA LEU A 540 52.84 9.46 -6.06
C LEU A 540 52.87 7.97 -6.44
N LEU A 541 54.04 7.35 -6.29
CA LEU A 541 54.24 5.91 -6.42
C LEU A 541 55.06 5.39 -5.25
N PHE A 542 54.53 4.42 -4.51
CA PHE A 542 55.30 3.55 -3.65
C PHE A 542 55.64 2.24 -4.38
N VAL A 543 56.92 1.90 -4.47
CA VAL A 543 57.40 0.62 -5.01
C VAL A 543 57.30 -0.47 -3.94
N ASN A 544 57.60 -0.10 -2.70
CA ASN A 544 57.43 -0.90 -1.49
C ASN A 544 57.30 0.07 -0.31
N GLU A 545 57.27 -0.45 0.93
CA GLU A 545 57.08 0.40 2.11
C GLU A 545 58.18 1.45 2.35
N ASN A 546 59.34 1.30 1.73
CA ASN A 546 60.50 2.18 1.93
C ASN A 546 60.75 3.08 0.71
N ILE A 547 60.53 2.55 -0.50
CA ILE A 547 60.87 3.22 -1.75
C ILE A 547 59.65 3.92 -2.34
N ALA A 548 59.73 5.24 -2.49
CA ALA A 548 58.68 6.04 -3.11
C ALA A 548 59.22 7.09 -4.08
N PHE A 549 58.38 7.48 -5.04
CA PHE A 549 58.64 8.54 -6.00
C PHE A 549 57.49 9.53 -6.03
N VAL A 550 57.85 10.81 -6.20
CA VAL A 550 56.87 11.88 -6.43
C VAL A 550 57.31 12.73 -7.63
N THR A 551 56.39 12.94 -8.57
CA THR A 551 56.58 13.92 -9.64
C THR A 551 56.06 15.29 -9.20
N MET A 552 56.69 16.37 -9.67
CA MET A 552 56.29 17.75 -9.39
C MET A 552 56.32 18.57 -10.68
N PRO A 553 55.28 18.48 -11.52
CA PRO A 553 55.20 19.26 -12.76
C PRO A 553 55.03 20.75 -12.48
N TYR A 554 55.71 21.59 -13.25
CA TYR A 554 55.46 23.04 -13.22
C TYR A 554 54.15 23.37 -13.94
N ALA A 555 53.55 24.51 -13.57
CA ALA A 555 52.23 24.91 -14.09
C ALA A 555 52.23 25.16 -15.61
N SER A 556 53.39 25.43 -16.24
CA SER A 556 53.50 25.55 -17.69
C SER A 556 53.38 24.20 -18.41
N GLY A 557 53.73 23.10 -17.73
CA GLY A 557 53.84 21.77 -18.33
C GLY A 557 55.06 21.62 -19.24
N ASP A 558 55.96 22.60 -19.26
CA ASP A 558 57.22 22.57 -20.01
C ASP A 558 58.20 21.60 -19.34
N ASP A 559 58.32 21.67 -18.02
CA ASP A 559 59.24 20.84 -17.23
C ASP A 559 58.57 20.23 -15.98
N SER A 560 59.23 19.22 -15.40
CA SER A 560 58.84 18.65 -14.12
C SER A 560 60.06 18.24 -13.29
N GLU A 561 59.85 17.97 -12.00
CA GLU A 561 60.88 17.42 -11.13
C GLU A 561 60.47 16.03 -10.63
N LEU A 562 61.44 15.12 -10.51
CA LEU A 562 61.25 13.82 -9.88
C LEU A 562 61.97 13.78 -8.53
N TYR A 563 61.28 13.26 -7.52
CA TYR A 563 61.81 13.05 -6.20
C TYR A 563 61.73 11.58 -5.80
N TYR A 564 62.74 11.12 -5.06
CA TYR A 564 62.91 9.75 -4.58
C TYR A 564 63.04 9.74 -3.06
N SER A 565 62.40 8.75 -2.42
CA SER A 565 62.48 8.46 -0.99
C SER A 565 62.92 7.02 -0.76
N GLU A 566 63.73 6.80 0.27
CA GLU A 566 64.14 5.47 0.75
C GLU A 566 63.73 5.16 2.20
N ASP A 567 62.98 6.08 2.83
CA ASP A 567 62.54 5.99 4.22
C ASP A 567 61.00 5.96 4.36
N GLY A 568 60.33 5.47 3.31
CA GLY A 568 58.89 5.26 3.29
C GLY A 568 58.11 6.55 3.04
N GLY A 569 58.67 7.46 2.25
CA GLY A 569 58.03 8.71 1.86
C GLY A 569 58.12 9.80 2.93
N ILE A 570 58.95 9.64 3.97
CA ILE A 570 59.14 10.67 5.00
C ILE A 570 60.00 11.80 4.45
N ASN A 571 61.13 11.48 3.83
CA ASN A 571 62.02 12.44 3.19
C ASN A 571 62.19 12.12 1.70
N PHE A 572 62.24 13.18 0.89
CA PHE A 572 62.38 13.10 -0.56
C PHE A 572 63.63 13.84 -1.03
N THR A 573 64.36 13.24 -1.96
CA THR A 573 65.57 13.78 -2.58
C THR A 573 65.37 13.92 -4.08
N LYS A 574 65.80 15.05 -4.66
CA LYS A 574 65.63 15.30 -6.09
C LYS A 574 66.50 14.34 -6.90
N VAL A 575 65.90 13.68 -7.89
CA VAL A 575 66.60 12.87 -8.90
C VAL A 575 67.16 13.82 -9.95
N ASN A 576 68.46 13.69 -10.28
CA ASN A 576 69.10 14.46 -11.34
C ASN A 576 69.69 13.49 -12.38
N LEU A 577 69.36 13.69 -13.65
CA LEU A 577 69.91 12.91 -14.77
C LEU A 577 70.93 13.76 -15.53
N SER A 578 71.82 13.13 -16.31
CA SER A 578 73.00 13.81 -16.86
C SER A 578 72.76 14.69 -18.10
N ASP A 579 71.54 14.74 -18.67
CA ASP A 579 71.21 15.38 -19.97
C ASP A 579 69.96 16.32 -19.86
N GLU A 580 70.03 17.36 -19.03
CA GLU A 580 68.90 18.26 -18.70
C GLU A 580 68.77 19.52 -19.59
N GLN A 581 68.72 19.41 -20.92
CA GLN A 581 68.41 20.60 -21.76
C GLN A 581 67.27 20.43 -22.76
N ILE A 582 66.82 19.20 -23.02
CA ILE A 582 65.75 18.91 -23.99
C ILE A 582 64.72 17.94 -23.41
N TYR A 583 65.12 17.05 -22.50
CA TYR A 583 64.24 16.09 -21.83
C TYR A 583 64.21 16.38 -20.33
N ASP A 584 63.27 17.20 -19.90
CA ASP A 584 63.12 17.71 -18.53
C ASP A 584 61.71 17.51 -17.95
N TYR A 585 60.85 16.80 -18.66
CA TYR A 585 59.53 16.40 -18.16
C TYR A 585 59.53 14.93 -17.71
N TYR A 586 59.74 14.71 -16.42
CA TYR A 586 59.70 13.40 -15.78
C TYR A 586 58.28 12.86 -15.64
N TYR A 587 58.06 11.63 -16.11
CA TYR A 587 56.85 10.85 -15.85
C TYR A 587 57.01 9.98 -14.59
N LEU A 588 55.89 9.55 -14.00
CA LEU A 588 55.91 8.65 -12.85
C LEU A 588 56.58 7.31 -13.23
N PRO A 589 57.52 6.78 -12.43
CA PRO A 589 58.18 5.52 -12.77
C PRO A 589 57.21 4.33 -12.89
N THR A 590 57.62 3.32 -13.64
CA THR A 590 56.90 2.05 -13.79
C THR A 590 57.77 0.89 -13.33
N ILE A 591 57.15 -0.22 -12.94
CA ILE A 591 57.85 -1.40 -12.42
C ILE A 591 57.54 -2.58 -13.32
N GLU A 592 58.58 -3.17 -13.93
CA GLU A 592 58.46 -4.39 -14.74
C GLU A 592 59.59 -5.35 -14.37
N ASP A 593 59.26 -6.62 -14.13
CA ASP A 593 60.21 -7.68 -13.77
C ASP A 593 61.19 -7.34 -12.63
N GLY A 594 60.72 -6.55 -11.65
CA GLY A 594 61.53 -6.12 -10.50
C GLY A 594 62.53 -5.00 -10.79
N LYS A 595 62.50 -4.42 -11.99
CA LYS A 595 63.25 -3.21 -12.36
C LYS A 595 62.34 -2.01 -12.44
N ILE A 596 62.92 -0.82 -12.26
CA ILE A 596 62.17 0.44 -12.33
C ILE A 596 62.55 1.15 -13.63
N TYR A 597 61.54 1.56 -14.38
CA TYR A 597 61.68 2.29 -15.63
C TYR A 597 61.17 3.72 -15.48
N LEU A 598 61.93 4.67 -15.99
CA LEU A 598 61.60 6.10 -15.97
C LEU A 598 61.62 6.63 -17.40
N GLU A 599 60.52 7.26 -17.79
CA GLU A 599 60.42 8.02 -19.03
C GLU A 599 60.59 9.51 -18.74
N VAL A 600 61.37 10.20 -19.57
CA VAL A 600 61.58 11.65 -19.50
C VAL A 600 61.27 12.26 -20.86
N GLY A 601 60.19 13.02 -20.92
CA GLY A 601 59.72 13.73 -22.11
C GLY A 601 60.30 15.14 -22.22
N GLN A 602 59.86 15.84 -23.27
CA GLN A 602 60.27 17.22 -23.59
C GLN A 602 59.22 18.28 -23.19
N GLY A 603 58.19 17.88 -22.43
CA GLY A 603 57.08 18.75 -22.06
C GLY A 603 56.35 19.44 -23.22
N ASN A 604 55.80 20.62 -22.95
CA ASN A 604 55.01 21.41 -23.89
C ASN A 604 55.85 22.27 -24.87
N ASP A 605 57.12 22.51 -24.57
CA ASP A 605 58.04 23.36 -25.35
C ASP A 605 59.00 22.57 -26.26
N GLY A 606 58.83 21.25 -26.33
CA GLY A 606 59.63 20.33 -27.16
C GLY A 606 59.48 20.42 -28.69
N ASP A 607 60.45 19.84 -29.38
CA ASP A 607 60.55 19.73 -30.84
C ASP A 607 59.75 18.50 -31.33
N TYR A 608 58.58 18.73 -31.94
CA TYR A 608 57.69 17.70 -32.49
C TYR A 608 58.22 16.99 -33.78
N ASN A 609 59.53 16.96 -34.06
CA ASN A 609 60.15 16.32 -35.23
C ASN A 609 61.28 15.30 -34.94
N GLY A 610 61.42 14.78 -33.70
CA GLY A 610 62.30 13.62 -33.46
C GLY A 610 62.32 13.09 -32.02
N GLY A 611 61.56 12.01 -31.75
CA GLY A 611 61.57 11.24 -30.49
C GLY A 611 60.88 11.93 -29.30
N SER A 612 59.81 11.32 -28.77
CA SER A 612 58.94 11.95 -27.75
C SER A 612 59.47 11.87 -26.30
N PHE A 613 60.38 10.94 -25.99
CA PHE A 613 60.91 10.74 -24.62
C PHE A 613 62.23 9.94 -24.65
N LYS A 614 63.00 10.03 -23.56
CA LYS A 614 64.11 9.12 -23.21
C LYS A 614 63.64 8.10 -22.18
N LYS A 615 64.22 6.89 -22.23
CA LYS A 615 63.96 5.81 -21.28
C LYS A 615 65.19 5.52 -20.43
N TYR A 616 64.96 5.36 -19.13
CA TYR A 616 65.96 4.98 -18.16
C TYR A 616 65.51 3.74 -17.40
N CYS A 617 66.45 2.89 -17.04
CA CYS A 617 66.24 1.71 -16.22
C CYS A 617 67.10 1.81 -14.95
N SER A 618 66.50 1.47 -13.83
CA SER A 618 67.16 1.29 -12.54
C SER A 618 67.04 -0.15 -12.07
N GLU A 619 68.19 -0.74 -11.74
CA GLU A 619 68.30 -2.10 -11.18
C GLU A 619 68.53 -2.08 -9.66
N ASP A 620 68.64 -0.90 -9.05
CA ASP A 620 68.97 -0.69 -7.64
C ASP A 620 67.90 0.11 -6.89
N ASN A 621 66.63 -0.09 -7.27
CA ASN A 621 65.44 0.55 -6.70
C ASN A 621 65.41 2.08 -6.85
N GLY A 622 65.94 2.62 -7.95
CA GLY A 622 65.88 4.04 -8.28
C GLY A 622 67.05 4.88 -7.80
N LYS A 623 68.08 4.26 -7.23
CA LYS A 623 69.29 4.97 -6.76
C LYS A 623 70.16 5.41 -7.93
N THR A 624 70.26 4.58 -8.97
CA THR A 624 70.97 4.90 -10.20
C THR A 624 70.11 4.59 -11.42
N TRP A 625 70.33 5.35 -12.50
CA TRP A 625 69.56 5.30 -13.74
C TRP A 625 70.49 5.14 -14.93
N ASN A 626 70.21 4.17 -15.79
CA ASN A 626 70.93 3.94 -17.04
C ASN A 626 69.97 4.15 -18.22
N GLU A 627 70.35 4.97 -19.20
CA GLU A 627 69.58 5.16 -20.44
C GLU A 627 69.55 3.85 -21.25
N ILE A 628 68.39 3.49 -21.81
CA ILE A 628 68.16 2.21 -22.52
C ILE A 628 67.53 2.35 -23.91
#